data_AF-A0A820MLU1-F1
#
_entry.id   AF-A0A820MLU1-F1
#
_cell.length_a   1.000
_cell.length_b   1.000
_cell.length_c   1.000
_cell.angle_alpha   90.00
_cell.angle_beta   90.00
_cell.angle_gamma   90.00
#
_symmetry.space_group_name_H-M   'P 1'
#
loop_
_entity.id
_entity.type
_entity.pdbx_description
1 polymer ?
#
loop_
_entity_poly.entity_id
_entity_poly.type
_entity_poly.pdbx_seq_one_letter_code
_entity_poly.pdbx_strand_id
1 'polypeptide(L)'
;HAAHEIGTHLSADVRERWGEEFLKYHSEHLKNNIWVKLAEDPIKVVRAVQHAVMSTASYTRYRPGWQSMFVYFPLSIVPAWLADLYFEKMDTLPVLPVGINNQMKS
;
A
#
# COMPACT_ATOMS: atom_id res chain seq x y z
N HIS A 1 -18.52 10.89 1.11
CA HIS A 1 -18.08 12.16 1.73
C HIS A 1 -16.56 12.33 1.72
N ALA A 2 -15.77 11.46 2.37
CA ALA A 2 -14.31 11.65 2.50
C ALA A 2 -13.47 11.60 1.19
N ALA A 3 -13.98 11.09 0.06
CA ALA A 3 -13.23 11.14 -1.22
C ALA A 3 -13.26 12.54 -1.85
N HIS A 4 -14.33 13.30 -1.60
CA HIS A 4 -14.49 14.67 -2.09
C HIS A 4 -13.62 15.65 -1.29
N GLU A 5 -13.37 15.37 -0.01
CA GLU A 5 -12.52 16.18 0.89
C GLU A 5 -11.03 16.07 0.54
N ILE A 6 -10.56 14.87 0.15
CA ILE A 6 -9.18 14.70 -0.29
C ILE A 6 -8.93 15.57 -1.53
N GLY A 7 -9.83 15.55 -2.51
CA GLY A 7 -9.72 16.35 -3.74
C GLY A 7 -9.63 17.87 -3.51
N THR A 8 -10.20 18.40 -2.43
CA THR A 8 -10.16 19.85 -2.12
C THR A 8 -8.84 20.30 -1.49
N HIS A 9 -8.06 19.39 -0.91
CA HIS A 9 -6.75 19.70 -0.31
C HIS A 9 -5.58 19.46 -1.26
N LEU A 10 -5.80 18.84 -2.42
CA LEU A 10 -4.76 18.65 -3.44
C LEU A 10 -4.55 19.91 -4.29
N SER A 11 -3.30 20.20 -4.61
CA SER A 11 -2.94 21.25 -5.58
C SER A 11 -3.56 20.96 -6.96
N ALA A 12 -3.95 22.00 -7.69
CA ALA A 12 -4.58 21.89 -9.00
C ALA A 12 -3.74 21.08 -10.00
N ASP A 13 -2.40 21.21 -9.98
CA ASP A 13 -1.47 20.44 -10.81
C ASP A 13 -1.56 18.92 -10.54
N VAL A 14 -1.71 18.52 -9.28
CA VAL A 14 -1.83 17.09 -8.92
C VAL A 14 -3.16 16.54 -9.41
N ARG A 15 -4.23 17.32 -9.29
CA ARG A 15 -5.56 16.88 -9.74
C ARG A 15 -5.63 16.73 -11.27
N GLU A 16 -4.98 17.64 -12.00
CA GLU A 16 -4.89 17.59 -13.46
C GLU A 16 -4.03 16.41 -13.94
N ARG A 17 -2.88 16.17 -13.29
CA ARG A 17 -1.96 15.09 -13.65
C ARG A 17 -2.53 13.70 -13.45
N TRP A 18 -3.25 13.49 -12.34
CA TRP A 18 -3.75 12.17 -11.96
C TRP A 18 -5.18 11.93 -12.46
N GLY A 19 -5.99 12.98 -12.56
CA GLY A 19 -7.41 12.93 -12.92
C GLY A 19 -8.32 12.69 -11.71
N GLU A 20 -9.45 13.39 -11.65
CA GLU A 20 -10.42 13.26 -10.55
C GLU A 20 -11.03 11.86 -10.46
N GLU A 21 -11.28 11.22 -11.60
CA GLU A 21 -11.83 9.87 -11.68
C GLU A 21 -10.90 8.82 -11.06
N PHE A 22 -9.61 8.88 -11.39
CA PHE A 22 -8.58 8.02 -10.83
C PHE A 22 -8.49 8.19 -9.31
N LEU A 23 -8.43 9.45 -8.83
CA LEU A 23 -8.31 9.74 -7.41
C LEU A 23 -9.54 9.27 -6.62
N LYS A 24 -10.75 9.47 -7.17
CA LYS A 24 -11.98 9.00 -6.55
C LYS A 24 -12.03 7.47 -6.49
N TYR A 25 -11.77 6.81 -7.61
CA TYR A 25 -11.74 5.35 -7.70
C TYR A 25 -10.73 4.77 -6.70
N HIS A 26 -9.51 5.31 -6.67
CA HIS A 26 -8.46 4.82 -5.78
C HIS A 26 -8.79 5.08 -4.30
N SER A 27 -9.40 6.22 -3.96
CA SER A 27 -9.84 6.50 -2.57
C SER A 27 -10.92 5.52 -2.11
N GLU A 28 -11.89 5.21 -2.95
CA GLU A 28 -12.94 4.24 -2.65
C GLU A 28 -12.39 2.82 -2.57
N HIS A 29 -11.48 2.46 -3.48
CA HIS A 29 -10.80 1.18 -3.49
C HIS A 29 -9.98 0.97 -2.20
N LEU A 30 -9.15 1.95 -1.81
CA LEU A 30 -8.37 1.90 -0.57
C LEU A 30 -9.26 1.78 0.67
N LYS A 31 -10.38 2.52 0.72
CA LYS A 31 -11.34 2.44 1.83
C LYS A 31 -12.03 1.09 1.92
N ASN A 32 -12.27 0.44 0.78
CA ASN A 32 -12.92 -0.86 0.73
C ASN A 32 -11.93 -2.03 0.82
N ASN A 33 -10.62 -1.76 0.72
CA ASN A 33 -9.59 -2.77 0.77
C ASN A 33 -9.53 -3.43 2.16
N ILE A 34 -9.77 -4.74 2.18
CA ILE A 34 -9.76 -5.57 3.39
C ILE A 34 -8.37 -5.56 4.03
N TRP A 35 -7.29 -5.50 3.24
CA TRP A 35 -5.91 -5.49 3.75
C TRP A 35 -5.59 -4.23 4.55
N VAL A 36 -6.15 -3.09 4.14
CA VAL A 36 -6.01 -1.82 4.87
C VAL A 36 -6.85 -1.85 6.14
N LYS A 37 -8.06 -2.42 6.10
CA LYS A 37 -8.92 -2.54 7.29
C LYS A 37 -8.38 -3.51 8.34
N LEU A 38 -7.75 -4.60 7.90
CA LEU A 38 -7.16 -5.63 8.76
C LEU A 38 -5.69 -5.35 9.10
N ALA A 39 -5.16 -4.21 8.65
CA ALA A 39 -3.83 -3.76 9.01
C ALA A 39 -3.74 -3.58 10.53
N GLU A 40 -2.62 -4.04 11.09
CA GLU A 40 -2.40 -3.87 12.52
C GLU A 40 -1.94 -2.46 12.87
N ASP A 41 -2.09 -2.13 14.14
CA ASP A 41 -1.63 -0.87 14.71
C ASP A 41 -0.12 -0.65 14.45
N PRO A 42 0.27 0.48 13.81
CA PRO A 42 1.67 0.80 13.53
C PRO A 42 2.55 0.87 14.80
N ILE A 43 1.95 1.05 15.99
CA ILE A 43 2.68 1.01 17.27
C ILE A 43 3.46 -0.29 17.45
N LYS A 44 3.03 -1.41 16.85
CA LYS A 44 3.77 -2.68 16.94
C LYS A 44 5.17 -2.60 16.33
N VAL A 45 5.37 -1.78 15.30
CA VAL A 45 6.70 -1.52 14.73
C VAL A 45 7.56 -0.78 15.74
N VAL A 46 7.02 0.26 16.37
CA VAL A 46 7.72 1.05 17.41
C VAL A 46 8.13 0.16 18.57
N ARG A 47 7.23 -0.70 19.05
CA ARG A 47 7.52 -1.65 20.14
C ARG A 47 8.61 -2.65 19.75
N ALA A 48 8.60 -3.16 18.53
CA ALA A 48 9.64 -4.08 18.05
C ALA A 48 11.02 -3.40 18.03
N VAL A 49 11.09 -2.14 17.57
CA VAL A 49 12.32 -1.34 17.61
C VAL A 49 12.75 -1.06 19.04
N GLN A 50 11.83 -0.65 19.91
CA GLN A 50 12.12 -0.39 21.33
C GLN A 50 12.67 -1.65 22.01
N HIS A 51 12.07 -2.81 21.76
CA HIS A 51 12.55 -4.09 22.27
C HIS A 51 13.96 -4.41 21.75
N ALA A 52 14.24 -4.17 20.47
CA ALA A 52 15.57 -4.40 19.90
C ALA A 52 16.64 -3.52 20.56
N VAL A 53 16.34 -2.25 20.82
CA VAL A 53 17.27 -1.29 21.47
C VAL A 53 17.52 -1.64 22.94
N MET A 54 16.49 -2.09 23.66
CA MET A 54 16.60 -2.44 25.08
C MET A 54 17.16 -3.84 25.33
N SER A 55 17.17 -4.72 24.32
CA SER A 55 17.63 -6.11 24.47
C SER A 55 19.16 -6.21 24.46
N THR A 56 19.71 -6.99 25.40
CA THR A 56 21.16 -7.28 25.44
C THR A 56 21.60 -8.20 24.30
N ALA A 57 20.68 -8.97 23.71
CA ALA A 57 20.89 -9.80 22.53
C ALA A 57 19.73 -9.61 21.55
N SER A 58 19.94 -8.80 20.51
CA SER A 58 18.91 -8.48 19.52
C SER A 58 18.90 -9.50 18.37
N TYR A 59 17.72 -9.71 17.78
CA TYR A 59 17.57 -10.52 16.58
C TYR A 59 17.78 -9.69 15.32
N THR A 60 18.44 -10.24 14.30
CA THR A 60 18.63 -9.57 13.01
C THR A 60 17.32 -9.31 12.26
N ARG A 61 16.22 -10.02 12.60
CA ARG A 61 14.93 -9.86 11.91
C ARG A 61 13.75 -9.88 12.89
N TYR A 62 13.18 -8.71 13.15
CA TYR A 62 11.90 -8.55 13.83
C TYR A 62 10.75 -8.58 12.82
N ARG A 63 9.64 -9.24 13.18
CA ARG A 63 8.42 -9.32 12.36
C ARG A 63 7.26 -8.68 13.12
N PRO A 64 7.13 -7.35 13.08
CA PRO A 64 6.04 -6.67 13.74
C PRO A 64 4.74 -7.00 13.02
N GLY A 65 3.92 -7.82 13.68
CA GLY A 65 2.54 -8.05 13.32
C GLY A 65 2.23 -9.26 12.43
N TRP A 66 0.94 -9.61 12.40
CA TRP A 66 0.48 -10.84 11.76
C TRP A 66 0.68 -10.82 10.23
N GLN A 67 0.45 -9.67 9.56
CA GLN A 67 0.67 -9.53 8.11
C GLN A 67 2.14 -9.79 7.74
N SER A 68 3.09 -9.28 8.55
CA SER A 68 4.52 -9.52 8.35
C SER A 68 4.88 -11.00 8.45
N MET A 69 4.32 -11.69 9.44
CA MET A 69 4.67 -13.07 9.74
C MET A 69 3.97 -14.10 8.84
N PHE A 70 2.71 -13.88 8.47
CA PHE A 70 1.91 -14.86 7.73
C PHE A 70 1.74 -14.54 6.25
N VAL A 71 1.90 -13.29 5.81
CA VAL A 71 1.72 -12.90 4.41
C VAL A 71 3.07 -12.63 3.77
N TYR A 72 3.78 -11.62 4.25
CA TYR A 72 5.02 -11.16 3.62
C TYR A 72 6.20 -12.11 3.80
N PHE A 73 6.27 -12.81 4.95
CA PHE A 73 7.35 -13.76 5.16
C PHE A 73 7.26 -14.99 4.23
N PRO A 74 6.11 -15.68 4.10
CA PRO A 74 5.96 -16.72 3.07
C PRO A 74 6.19 -16.19 1.67
N LEU A 75 5.67 -15.00 1.35
CA LEU A 75 5.88 -14.36 0.04
C LEU A 75 7.36 -14.11 -0.27
N SER A 76 8.20 -13.86 0.75
CA SER A 76 9.65 -13.69 0.57
C SER A 76 10.42 -14.99 0.29
N ILE A 77 9.80 -16.14 0.54
CA ILE A 77 10.41 -17.47 0.35
C ILE A 77 9.92 -18.12 -0.95
N VAL A 78 8.73 -17.77 -1.43
CA VAL A 78 8.21 -18.33 -2.69
C VAL A 78 9.04 -17.86 -3.90
N PRO A 79 9.05 -18.64 -5.00
CA PRO A 79 9.70 -18.22 -6.24
C PRO A 79 9.15 -16.90 -6.79
N ALA A 80 10.03 -16.10 -7.42
CA ALA A 80 9.68 -14.78 -7.96
C ALA A 80 8.46 -14.83 -8.90
N TRP A 81 8.38 -15.82 -9.79
CA TRP A 81 7.25 -15.95 -10.72
C TRP A 81 5.90 -16.10 -10.01
N LEU A 82 5.85 -16.74 -8.83
CA LEU A 82 4.61 -16.91 -8.08
C LEU A 82 4.22 -15.62 -7.35
N ALA A 83 5.22 -14.89 -6.84
CA ALA A 83 5.01 -13.58 -6.25
C ALA A 83 4.50 -12.58 -7.31
N ASP A 84 5.08 -12.58 -8.51
CA ASP A 84 4.67 -11.70 -9.61
C ASP A 84 3.20 -11.94 -10.01
N LEU A 85 2.78 -13.22 -10.14
CA LEU A 85 1.38 -13.57 -10.41
C LEU A 85 0.43 -13.15 -9.28
N TYR A 86 0.90 -13.16 -8.03
CA TYR A 86 0.11 -12.69 -6.89
C TYR A 86 -0.10 -11.17 -6.94
N PHE A 87 0.95 -10.41 -7.24
CA PHE A 87 0.86 -8.95 -7.38
C PHE A 87 0.02 -8.56 -8.59
N GLU A 88 0.19 -9.23 -9.74
CA GLU A 88 -0.61 -8.98 -10.94
C GLU A 88 -2.12 -9.15 -10.68
N LYS A 89 -2.50 -10.16 -9.90
CA LYS A 89 -3.91 -10.38 -9.52
C LYS A 89 -4.42 -9.44 -8.43
N MET A 90 -3.54 -8.91 -7.57
CA MET A 90 -3.94 -7.98 -6.52
C MET A 90 -4.07 -6.53 -7.02
N ASP A 91 -3.15 -6.09 -7.88
CA ASP A 91 -2.98 -4.68 -8.25
C ASP A 91 -3.66 -4.30 -9.57
N THR A 92 -4.72 -5.01 -9.98
CA THR A 92 -5.49 -4.60 -11.16
C THR A 92 -6.16 -3.25 -10.88
N LEU A 93 -5.51 -2.16 -11.30
CA LEU A 93 -6.05 -0.81 -11.33
C LEU A 93 -6.81 -0.65 -12.67
N PRO A 94 -8.15 -0.71 -12.69
CA PRO A 94 -8.93 -0.61 -13.92
C PRO A 94 -8.92 0.81 -14.51
N VAL A 95 -8.49 1.82 -13.73
CA VAL A 95 -8.41 3.21 -14.15
C VAL A 95 -6.94 3.63 -14.12
N LEU A 96 -6.42 4.04 -15.27
CA LEU A 96 -5.07 4.58 -15.42
C LEU A 96 -5.07 6.10 -15.17
N PRO A 97 -4.01 6.67 -14.57
CA PRO A 97 -3.93 8.11 -14.35
C PRO A 97 -3.81 8.85 -15.69
N VAL A 98 -4.45 10.02 -15.76
CA VAL A 98 -4.57 10.83 -17.00
C VAL A 98 -3.20 11.17 -17.59
N GLY A 99 -2.21 11.48 -16.74
CA GLY A 99 -0.84 11.78 -17.18
C GLY A 99 -0.16 10.64 -17.96
N ILE A 100 -0.37 9.38 -17.55
CA ILE A 100 0.19 8.21 -18.26
C ILE A 100 -0.57 7.98 -19.57
N ASN A 101 -1.89 8.14 -19.56
CA ASN A 101 -2.70 8.05 -20.79
C ASN A 101 -2.27 9.08 -21.85
N ASN A 102 -1.89 10.28 -21.43
CA ASN A 102 -1.41 11.33 -22.34
C ASN A 102 -0.01 11.02 -22.88
N GLN A 103 0.85 10.37 -22.09
CA GLN A 103 2.18 9.93 -22.54
C GLN A 103 2.12 8.78 -23.54
N MET A 104 1.19 7.83 -23.38
CA MET A 104 1.04 6.69 -24.29
C MET A 104 0.42 7.05 -25.65
N LYS A 105 -0.27 8.20 -25.73
CA LYS A 105 -0.89 8.69 -26.97
C LYS A 105 0.01 9.63 -27.78
N SER A 106 1.15 10.04 -27.22
CA SER A 106 2.16 10.87 -27.88
C SER A 106 3.24 10.02 -28.55
#